data_AF-A0A522G9C9-F1
#
_entry.id   AF-A0A522G9C9-F1
#
_cell.length_a   1.000
_cell.length_b   1.000
_cell.length_c   1.000
_cell.angle_alpha   90.00
_cell.angle_beta   90.00
_cell.angle_gamma   90.00
#
_symmetry.space_group_name_H-M   'P 1'
#
loop_
_entity.id
_entity.type
_entity.pdbx_description
1 polymer ?
#
loop_
_entity_poly.entity_id
_entity_poly.type
_entity_poly.pdbx_seq_one_letter_code
_entity_poly.pdbx_strand_id
1 'polypeptide(L)'
;MPKQKKQMKHYILSGFFLILFTACQKENINIPNTGRRIVINGLITTDSVLNVRISKSAYITDLSTSVDDSLSSVDNAKVLVYQNSTCVDSLYYGFKNSSDDDLVSTYRYSNYWSRSVSPLQGNEYEIVVKAPDLPDATAITQVPNLVRIESVDTSRILLSSDTLGPSDVRMICKIGFTDPGNEKNYYLFNICQIPNNNSSSINIVFDFQDPVVEEKLSGVDKPVEGIAFTDKIINGQKCSLTVTIDGNTIGEPFWDDSPDTDHKKTIYF
;
A
#
# COMPACT_ATOMS: atom_id res chain seq x y z
N MET A 1 -68.22 17.44 -35.65
CA MET A 1 -67.12 18.03 -34.85
C MET A 1 -66.12 17.07 -34.14
N PRO A 2 -66.13 15.72 -34.26
CA PRO A 2 -65.14 14.87 -33.54
C PRO A 2 -63.82 14.59 -34.30
N LYS A 3 -63.78 14.70 -35.64
CA LYS A 3 -62.57 14.39 -36.45
C LYS A 3 -61.44 15.43 -36.31
N GLN A 4 -61.76 16.72 -36.18
CA GLN A 4 -60.76 17.79 -36.02
C GLN A 4 -60.02 17.73 -34.66
N LYS A 5 -60.70 17.38 -33.56
CA LYS A 5 -60.05 17.19 -32.24
C LYS A 5 -59.06 16.02 -32.25
N LYS A 6 -59.32 14.98 -33.04
CA LYS A 6 -58.41 13.82 -33.15
C LYS A 6 -57.15 14.18 -33.93
N GLN A 7 -57.29 14.90 -35.04
CA GLN A 7 -56.17 15.43 -35.84
C GLN A 7 -55.26 16.37 -35.02
N MET A 8 -55.85 17.31 -34.28
CA MET A 8 -55.12 18.27 -33.44
C MET A 8 -54.31 17.60 -32.30
N LYS A 9 -54.81 16.49 -31.73
CA LYS A 9 -54.06 15.69 -30.74
C LYS A 9 -52.81 15.02 -31.33
N HIS A 10 -52.83 14.61 -32.60
CA HIS A 10 -51.68 13.98 -33.25
C HIS A 10 -50.58 15.01 -33.57
N TYR A 11 -50.95 16.24 -33.93
CA TYR A 11 -49.97 17.32 -34.13
C TYR A 11 -49.31 17.77 -32.82
N ILE A 12 -50.07 17.85 -31.72
CA ILE A 12 -49.52 18.17 -30.40
C ILE A 12 -48.55 17.07 -29.93
N LEU A 13 -48.91 15.80 -30.12
CA LEU A 13 -48.06 14.67 -29.74
C LEU A 13 -46.77 14.61 -30.57
N SER A 14 -46.87 14.89 -31.88
CA SER A 14 -45.70 14.97 -32.78
C SER A 14 -44.77 16.13 -32.41
N GLY A 15 -45.34 17.31 -32.08
CA GLY A 15 -44.56 18.45 -31.61
C GLY A 15 -43.83 18.18 -30.29
N PHE A 16 -44.48 17.48 -29.35
CA PHE A 16 -43.84 17.09 -28.08
C PHE A 16 -42.66 16.13 -28.30
N PHE A 17 -42.79 15.18 -29.23
CA PHE A 17 -41.72 14.23 -29.55
C PHE A 17 -40.50 14.91 -30.20
N LEU A 18 -40.71 15.96 -30.99
CA LEU A 18 -39.64 16.73 -31.64
C LEU A 18 -38.82 17.58 -30.63
N ILE A 19 -39.46 18.05 -29.56
CA ILE A 19 -38.78 18.78 -28.47
C ILE A 19 -37.88 17.83 -27.66
N LEU A 20 -38.26 16.56 -27.49
CA LEU A 20 -37.45 15.57 -26.77
C LEU A 20 -36.13 15.24 -27.49
N PHE A 21 -36.08 15.31 -28.83
CA PHE A 21 -34.83 15.08 -29.58
C PHE A 21 -33.87 16.27 -29.59
N THR A 22 -34.34 17.49 -29.30
CA THR A 22 -33.51 18.71 -29.31
C THR A 22 -33.03 19.11 -27.91
N ALA A 23 -33.68 18.62 -26.85
CA ALA A 23 -33.32 18.92 -25.46
C ALA A 23 -32.04 18.21 -24.97
N CYS A 24 -31.56 17.18 -25.67
CA CYS A 24 -30.34 16.47 -25.31
C CYS A 24 -29.13 17.09 -26.04
N GLN A 25 -28.76 18.31 -25.69
CA GLN A 25 -27.46 18.86 -26.08
C GLN A 25 -26.42 18.42 -25.03
N LYS A 26 -25.52 17.53 -25.44
CA LYS A 26 -24.29 17.29 -24.69
C LYS A 26 -23.37 18.48 -24.94
N GLU A 27 -23.26 19.37 -23.96
CA GLU A 27 -22.24 20.41 -23.99
C GLU A 27 -20.86 19.75 -23.91
N ASN A 28 -20.17 19.68 -25.05
CA ASN A 28 -18.77 19.29 -25.10
C ASN A 28 -17.94 20.48 -24.61
N ILE A 29 -17.85 20.63 -23.28
CA ILE A 29 -16.94 21.59 -22.67
C ILE A 29 -15.52 21.07 -22.92
N ASN A 30 -14.78 21.75 -23.81
CA ASN A 30 -13.35 21.50 -23.98
C ASN A 30 -12.60 22.17 -22.84
N ILE A 31 -12.39 21.43 -21.75
CA ILE A 31 -11.59 21.91 -20.62
C ILE A 31 -10.12 21.68 -20.98
N PRO A 32 -9.30 22.74 -21.16
CA PRO A 32 -7.91 22.59 -21.53
C PRO A 32 -7.16 21.80 -20.47
N ASN A 33 -6.29 20.87 -20.87
CA ASN A 33 -5.48 20.05 -19.96
C ASN A 33 -4.27 20.86 -19.44
N THR A 34 -4.54 22.00 -18.83
CA THR A 34 -3.54 22.94 -18.31
C THR A 34 -3.53 22.83 -16.80
N GLY A 35 -2.40 22.39 -16.21
CA GLY A 35 -2.22 22.35 -14.77
C GLY A 35 -1.91 20.98 -14.17
N ARG A 36 -1.52 19.99 -14.98
CA ARG A 36 -0.98 18.73 -14.43
C ARG A 36 0.29 18.99 -13.63
N ARG A 37 0.44 18.24 -12.54
CA ARG A 37 1.60 18.30 -11.64
C ARG A 37 2.25 16.94 -11.53
N ILE A 38 3.54 16.94 -11.22
CA ILE A 38 4.26 15.73 -10.84
C ILE A 38 3.78 15.30 -9.45
N VAL A 39 3.57 14.01 -9.27
CA VAL A 39 3.24 13.35 -8.01
C VAL A 39 4.39 12.41 -7.67
N ILE A 40 4.93 12.55 -6.47
CA ILE A 40 6.00 11.72 -5.94
C ILE A 40 5.38 10.87 -4.83
N ASN A 41 5.30 9.56 -5.05
CA ASN A 41 4.85 8.60 -4.06
C ASN A 41 5.97 7.60 -3.77
N GLY A 42 6.26 7.33 -2.52
CA GLY A 42 7.26 6.33 -2.16
C GLY A 42 7.30 6.10 -0.66
N LEU A 43 7.82 4.94 -0.29
CA LEU A 43 8.19 4.60 1.07
C LEU A 43 9.71 4.40 1.09
N ILE A 44 10.39 5.20 1.90
CA ILE A 44 11.84 5.13 2.05
C ILE A 44 12.13 4.27 3.28
N THR A 45 12.74 3.11 3.08
CA THR A 45 13.09 2.15 4.14
C THR A 45 14.59 1.88 4.16
N THR A 46 15.13 1.42 5.28
CA THR A 46 16.57 1.14 5.44
C THR A 46 16.99 -0.25 4.96
N ASP A 47 16.03 -1.12 4.67
CA ASP A 47 16.22 -2.51 4.27
C ASP A 47 16.23 -2.73 2.75
N SER A 48 15.98 -1.67 1.97
CA SER A 48 15.90 -1.73 0.52
C SER A 48 16.68 -0.59 -0.13
N VAL A 49 16.89 -0.69 -1.44
CA VAL A 49 17.39 0.45 -2.22
C VAL A 49 16.26 1.47 -2.40
N LEU A 50 16.61 2.75 -2.38
CA LEU A 50 15.64 3.83 -2.54
C LEU A 50 14.88 3.68 -3.85
N ASN A 51 13.56 3.70 -3.78
CA ASN A 51 12.68 3.62 -4.92
C ASN A 51 11.44 4.49 -4.72
N VAL A 52 10.91 5.04 -5.83
CA VAL A 52 9.74 5.92 -5.83
C VAL A 52 8.91 5.71 -7.10
N ARG A 53 7.61 5.99 -6.99
CA ARG A 53 6.69 6.15 -8.11
C ARG A 53 6.56 7.62 -8.45
N ILE A 54 6.97 7.98 -9.66
CA ILE A 54 6.76 9.31 -10.24
C ILE A 54 5.61 9.24 -11.22
N SER A 55 4.56 10.01 -10.95
CA SER A 55 3.39 10.09 -11.81
C SER A 55 2.90 11.52 -12.05
N LYS A 56 1.82 11.67 -12.79
CA LYS A 56 1.11 12.94 -13.05
C LYS A 56 -0.22 12.94 -12.28
N SER A 57 -0.63 14.11 -11.80
CA SER A 57 -1.97 14.29 -11.24
C SER A 57 -3.05 13.93 -12.26
N ALA A 58 -4.11 13.24 -11.81
CA ALA A 58 -5.26 12.93 -12.62
C ALA A 58 -6.02 14.20 -13.03
N TYR A 59 -6.63 14.17 -14.22
CA TYR A 59 -7.48 15.22 -14.74
C TYR A 59 -8.93 14.72 -14.90
N ILE A 60 -9.91 15.63 -14.89
CA ILE A 60 -11.34 15.26 -14.91
C ILE A 60 -11.77 14.53 -16.19
N THR A 61 -11.00 14.69 -17.28
CA THR A 61 -11.23 13.97 -18.54
C THR A 61 -10.45 12.67 -18.65
N ASP A 62 -9.66 12.30 -17.63
CA ASP A 62 -8.97 11.01 -17.62
C ASP A 62 -10.05 9.92 -17.46
N LEU A 63 -10.30 9.20 -18.54
CA LEU A 63 -11.28 8.11 -18.56
C LEU A 63 -10.82 7.02 -17.57
N SER A 64 -11.61 6.77 -16.53
CA SER A 64 -11.33 5.75 -15.49
C SER A 64 -11.44 4.30 -16.00
N THR A 65 -11.43 4.08 -17.31
CA THR A 65 -11.86 2.82 -17.94
C THR A 65 -10.74 1.99 -18.55
N SER A 66 -9.49 2.26 -18.23
CA SER A 66 -8.43 1.27 -18.47
C SER A 66 -7.75 0.95 -17.15
N VAL A 67 -7.89 -0.33 -16.77
CA VAL A 67 -7.10 -1.08 -15.79
C VAL A 67 -5.64 -1.17 -16.26
N ASP A 68 -5.10 -0.05 -16.73
CA ASP A 68 -3.77 0.06 -17.27
C ASP A 68 -3.08 1.10 -16.38
N ASP A 69 -2.18 0.58 -15.54
CA ASP A 69 -1.31 1.30 -14.58
C ASP A 69 -0.47 2.43 -15.23
N SER A 70 -0.61 2.60 -16.55
CA SER A 70 0.06 3.50 -17.47
C SER A 70 -0.48 4.93 -17.46
N LEU A 71 -1.69 5.18 -16.92
CA LEU A 71 -2.40 6.46 -17.10
C LEU A 71 -1.75 7.69 -16.46
N SER A 72 -0.61 7.57 -15.77
CA SER A 72 0.12 8.74 -15.30
C SER A 72 1.61 8.58 -15.02
N SER A 73 2.27 7.47 -15.38
CA SER A 73 3.72 7.34 -15.19
C SER A 73 4.46 8.46 -15.95
N VAL A 74 5.45 9.10 -15.32
CA VAL A 74 6.39 9.99 -16.01
C VAL A 74 7.66 9.19 -16.23
N ASP A 75 8.06 8.93 -17.47
CA ASP A 75 9.20 8.05 -17.81
C ASP A 75 10.48 8.81 -18.22
N ASN A 76 10.34 10.10 -18.49
CA ASN A 76 11.39 11.00 -18.94
C ASN A 76 11.77 12.05 -17.88
N ALA A 77 11.48 11.79 -16.60
CA ALA A 77 11.87 12.67 -15.51
C ALA A 77 13.35 12.48 -15.13
N LYS A 78 13.99 13.59 -14.78
CA LYS A 78 15.24 13.61 -14.02
C LYS A 78 14.90 13.63 -12.53
N VAL A 79 15.27 12.57 -11.83
CA VAL A 79 14.99 12.38 -10.40
C VAL A 79 16.30 12.39 -9.63
N LEU A 80 16.52 13.42 -8.82
CA LEU A 80 17.71 13.57 -7.98
C LEU A 80 17.35 13.31 -6.52
N VAL A 81 18.24 12.62 -5.81
CA VAL A 81 18.10 12.37 -4.38
C VAL A 81 19.22 13.10 -3.64
N TYR A 82 18.83 13.82 -2.60
CA TYR A 82 19.74 14.46 -1.66
C TYR A 82 19.56 13.81 -0.29
N GLN A 83 20.67 13.53 0.37
CA GLN A 83 20.72 13.13 1.77
C GLN A 83 21.36 14.26 2.56
N ASN A 84 20.64 14.81 3.55
CA ASN A 84 21.10 15.97 4.34
C ASN A 84 21.68 17.08 3.45
N SER A 85 20.88 17.51 2.44
CA SER A 85 21.23 18.53 1.44
C SER A 85 22.40 18.19 0.48
N THR A 86 22.98 16.99 0.54
CA THR A 86 24.03 16.55 -0.39
C THR A 86 23.44 15.62 -1.44
N CYS A 87 23.64 15.91 -2.73
CA CYS A 87 23.19 15.02 -3.81
C CYS A 87 23.93 13.69 -3.71
N VAL A 88 23.19 12.60 -3.47
CA VAL A 88 23.74 11.25 -3.31
C VAL A 88 23.41 10.33 -4.48
N ASP A 89 22.35 10.61 -5.24
CA ASP A 89 22.00 9.78 -6.39
C ASP A 89 21.17 10.52 -7.46
N SER A 90 21.14 9.94 -8.65
CA SER A 90 20.17 10.23 -9.71
C SER A 90 19.43 8.93 -10.04
N LEU A 91 18.15 8.86 -9.68
CA LEU A 91 17.37 7.64 -9.88
C LEU A 91 17.15 7.38 -11.37
N TYR A 92 17.07 6.10 -11.64
CA TYR A 92 16.97 5.50 -12.97
C TYR A 92 15.53 5.04 -13.23
N TYR A 93 15.03 5.32 -14.43
CA TYR A 93 13.71 4.85 -14.83
C TYR A 93 13.74 3.37 -15.24
N GLY A 94 12.79 2.60 -14.74
CA GLY A 94 12.42 1.31 -15.31
C GLY A 94 11.12 0.83 -14.71
N PHE A 95 10.73 -0.42 -15.00
CA PHE A 95 9.72 -1.10 -14.21
C PHE A 95 10.36 -2.32 -13.56
N LYS A 96 10.35 -2.37 -12.23
CA LYS A 96 10.56 -3.63 -11.54
C LYS A 96 9.22 -4.36 -11.64
N ASN A 97 9.13 -5.33 -12.55
CA ASN A 97 8.07 -6.34 -12.43
C ASN A 97 8.30 -7.00 -11.08
N SER A 98 7.48 -6.67 -10.08
CA SER A 98 7.51 -7.38 -8.81
C SER A 98 7.16 -8.84 -9.14
N SER A 99 8.17 -9.71 -9.16
CA SER A 99 7.94 -11.12 -8.91
C SER A 99 7.13 -11.23 -7.61
N ASP A 100 6.23 -12.21 -7.53
CA ASP A 100 5.17 -12.29 -6.53
C ASP A 100 5.58 -12.25 -5.05
N ASP A 101 6.89 -12.31 -4.77
CA ASP A 101 7.54 -12.41 -3.46
C ASP A 101 7.77 -11.10 -2.68
N ASP A 102 7.48 -9.91 -3.22
CA ASP A 102 7.44 -8.71 -2.36
C ASP A 102 6.19 -8.82 -1.45
N LEU A 103 6.43 -9.26 -0.21
CA LEU A 103 5.45 -9.63 0.83
C LEU A 103 4.59 -8.45 1.32
N VAL A 104 4.95 -7.22 0.94
CA VAL A 104 4.16 -6.02 1.21
C VAL A 104 3.58 -5.52 -0.11
N SER A 105 2.39 -6.00 -0.48
CA SER A 105 1.76 -5.70 -1.77
C SER A 105 1.34 -4.24 -1.95
N THR A 106 1.43 -3.41 -0.91
CA THR A 106 1.00 -2.01 -0.92
C THR A 106 1.94 -1.08 -1.72
N TYR A 107 3.13 -1.52 -2.12
CA TYR A 107 4.14 -0.66 -2.77
C TYR A 107 4.67 -1.19 -4.11
N ARG A 108 3.90 -2.07 -4.76
CA ARG A 108 4.27 -2.85 -5.96
C ARG A 108 4.59 -2.05 -7.25
N TYR A 109 4.67 -0.73 -7.22
CA TYR A 109 4.67 0.09 -8.44
C TYR A 109 5.64 1.27 -8.45
N SER A 110 6.88 1.08 -8.00
CA SER A 110 7.94 2.08 -8.21
C SER A 110 8.47 2.01 -9.64
N ASN A 111 8.63 3.17 -10.29
CA ASN A 111 9.15 3.30 -11.65
C ASN A 111 10.51 4.03 -11.70
N TYR A 112 11.00 4.52 -10.56
CA TYR A 112 12.36 5.02 -10.40
C TYR A 112 13.05 4.38 -9.20
N TRP A 113 14.31 4.02 -9.34
CA TRP A 113 15.09 3.49 -8.23
C TRP A 113 16.58 3.76 -8.32
N SER A 114 17.20 3.64 -7.16
CA SER A 114 18.64 3.71 -6.98
C SER A 114 19.29 2.40 -7.37
N ARG A 115 20.54 2.47 -7.85
CA ARG A 115 21.36 1.26 -8.08
C ARG A 115 22.13 0.80 -6.85
N SER A 116 22.34 1.68 -5.87
CA SER A 116 23.29 1.42 -4.78
C SER A 116 23.01 2.18 -3.48
N VAL A 117 22.08 3.13 -3.47
CA VAL A 117 21.76 3.91 -2.28
C VAL A 117 20.65 3.21 -1.52
N SER A 118 21.03 2.64 -0.39
CA SER A 118 20.11 2.23 0.67
C SER A 118 19.99 3.37 1.69
N PRO A 119 18.77 3.84 1.98
CA PRO A 119 18.53 4.86 2.99
C PRO A 119 19.07 4.47 4.37
N LEU A 120 19.43 5.47 5.16
CA LEU A 120 19.98 5.32 6.49
C LEU A 120 19.08 6.04 7.51
N GLN A 121 18.85 5.40 8.65
CA GLN A 121 18.06 5.95 9.74
C GLN A 121 18.56 7.33 10.20
N GLY A 122 17.63 8.16 10.66
CA GLY A 122 17.88 9.51 11.18
C GLY A 122 18.17 10.57 10.13
N ASN A 123 18.42 10.19 8.86
CA ASN A 123 18.75 11.15 7.80
C ASN A 123 17.51 11.70 7.10
N GLU A 124 17.63 12.95 6.66
CA GLU A 124 16.66 13.59 5.77
C GLU A 124 16.97 13.24 4.31
N TYR A 125 15.93 12.91 3.57
CA TYR A 125 15.97 12.64 2.14
C TYR A 125 15.07 13.63 1.40
N GLU A 126 15.65 14.33 0.44
CA GLU A 126 14.94 15.20 -0.49
C GLU A 126 14.99 14.57 -1.89
N ILE A 127 13.83 14.45 -2.51
CA ILE A 127 13.67 13.97 -3.89
C ILE A 127 13.22 15.14 -4.74
N VAL A 128 14.06 15.53 -5.71
CA VAL A 128 13.78 16.61 -6.66
C VAL A 128 13.52 16.00 -8.02
N VAL A 129 12.34 16.28 -8.58
CA VAL A 129 11.90 15.74 -9.87
C VAL A 129 11.69 16.87 -10.86
N LYS A 130 12.30 16.74 -12.03
CA LYS A 130 12.10 17.63 -13.17
C LYS A 130 11.65 16.80 -14.37
N ALA A 131 10.58 17.22 -15.03
CA ALA A 131 10.08 16.55 -16.24
C ALA A 131 9.69 17.60 -17.30
N PRO A 132 9.79 17.27 -18.61
CA PRO A 132 9.34 18.18 -19.66
C PRO A 132 7.87 18.57 -19.50
N ASP A 133 7.56 19.85 -19.77
CA ASP A 133 6.21 20.42 -19.79
C ASP A 133 5.41 20.30 -18.48
N LEU A 134 6.10 20.00 -17.37
CA LEU A 134 5.51 19.95 -16.02
C LEU A 134 6.32 20.84 -15.07
N PRO A 135 5.66 21.50 -14.10
CA PRO A 135 6.36 22.15 -13.01
C PRO A 135 7.22 21.13 -12.24
N ASP A 136 8.42 21.57 -11.81
CA ASP A 136 9.28 20.80 -10.91
C ASP A 136 8.53 20.43 -9.62
N ALA A 137 8.86 19.28 -9.04
CA ALA A 137 8.32 18.83 -7.76
C ALA A 137 9.43 18.41 -6.81
N THR A 138 9.22 18.68 -5.52
CA THR A 138 10.14 18.30 -4.45
C THR A 138 9.34 17.61 -3.34
N ALA A 139 9.88 16.51 -2.82
CA ALA A 139 9.38 15.83 -1.63
C ALA A 139 10.52 15.68 -0.63
N ILE A 140 10.26 15.98 0.64
CA ILE A 140 11.22 15.85 1.74
C ILE A 140 10.61 14.94 2.78
N THR A 141 11.40 13.98 3.25
CA THR A 141 11.02 13.11 4.37
C THR A 141 12.26 12.77 5.18
N GLN A 142 12.05 12.34 6.42
CA GLN A 142 13.13 11.86 7.28
C GLN A 142 12.89 10.38 7.57
N VAL A 143 13.93 9.57 7.41
CA VAL A 143 13.86 8.17 7.86
C VAL A 143 13.97 8.21 9.39
N PRO A 144 12.96 7.73 10.14
CA PRO A 144 13.02 7.76 11.59
C PRO A 144 14.15 6.88 12.13
N ASN A 145 14.53 7.11 13.38
CA ASN A 145 15.43 6.19 14.07
C ASN A 145 14.73 4.85 14.31
N LEU A 146 15.46 3.75 14.14
CA LEU A 146 14.91 2.43 14.38
C LEU A 146 14.67 2.21 15.88
N VAL A 147 13.45 1.83 16.23
CA VAL A 147 13.10 1.38 17.58
C VAL A 147 13.41 -0.11 17.67
N ARG A 148 14.41 -0.46 18.48
CA ARG A 148 14.86 -1.85 18.61
C ARG A 148 13.84 -2.68 19.38
N ILE A 149 13.48 -3.84 18.82
CA ILE A 149 12.79 -4.89 19.56
C ILE A 149 13.75 -5.46 20.62
N GLU A 150 13.37 -5.35 21.89
CA GLU A 150 14.16 -5.80 23.04
C GLU A 150 13.92 -7.27 23.35
N SER A 151 12.70 -7.75 23.15
CA SER A 151 12.31 -9.13 23.47
C SER A 151 11.17 -9.61 22.60
N VAL A 152 11.22 -10.88 22.22
CA VAL A 152 10.10 -11.60 21.61
C VAL A 152 9.88 -12.88 22.38
N ASP A 153 8.69 -13.06 22.93
CA ASP A 153 8.25 -14.29 23.59
C ASP A 153 7.06 -14.87 22.82
N THR A 154 7.15 -16.15 22.49
CA THR A 154 6.15 -16.85 21.69
C THR A 154 5.65 -18.07 22.43
N SER A 155 4.34 -18.26 22.46
CA SER A 155 3.72 -19.48 22.98
C SER A 155 2.65 -19.99 22.03
N ARG A 156 2.40 -21.30 22.08
CA ARG A 156 1.38 -21.97 21.28
C ARG A 156 0.37 -22.64 22.18
N ILE A 157 -0.90 -22.49 21.82
CA ILE A 157 -2.03 -23.13 22.48
C ILE A 157 -2.69 -24.02 21.44
N LEU A 158 -2.80 -25.31 21.76
CA LEU A 158 -3.63 -26.24 21.02
C LEU A 158 -5.06 -26.06 21.52
N LEU A 159 -5.95 -25.63 20.63
CA LEU A 159 -7.37 -25.56 20.93
C LEU A 159 -7.97 -26.95 20.72
N SER A 160 -8.82 -27.38 21.65
CA SER A 160 -9.53 -28.65 21.52
C SER A 160 -10.49 -28.56 20.33
N SER A 161 -10.29 -29.40 19.31
CA SER A 161 -11.26 -29.51 18.23
C SER A 161 -12.42 -30.40 18.69
N ASP A 162 -13.65 -29.87 18.67
CA ASP A 162 -14.86 -30.64 18.97
C ASP A 162 -15.20 -31.66 17.86
N THR A 163 -14.42 -31.71 16.77
CA THR A 163 -14.56 -32.68 15.67
C THR A 163 -13.21 -33.21 15.20
N LEU A 164 -13.20 -34.36 14.51
CA LEU A 164 -12.01 -35.04 13.93
C LEU A 164 -11.34 -34.26 12.77
N GLY A 165 -11.14 -32.95 12.93
CA GLY A 165 -10.44 -32.06 12.00
C GLY A 165 -9.06 -31.63 12.52
N PRO A 166 -8.24 -30.92 11.72
CA PRO A 166 -6.96 -30.38 12.18
C PRO A 166 -7.17 -29.52 13.43
N SER A 167 -6.30 -29.67 14.42
CA SER A 167 -6.34 -28.88 15.65
C SER A 167 -6.18 -27.40 15.33
N ASP A 168 -7.11 -26.55 15.79
CA ASP A 168 -6.93 -25.11 15.70
C ASP A 168 -5.75 -24.72 16.59
N VAL A 169 -4.75 -24.06 15.99
CA VAL A 169 -3.56 -23.58 16.70
C VAL A 169 -3.68 -22.08 16.89
N ARG A 170 -3.47 -21.65 18.13
CA ARG A 170 -3.33 -20.25 18.50
C ARG A 170 -1.88 -19.97 18.88
N MET A 171 -1.26 -18.97 18.26
CA MET A 171 0.04 -18.46 18.64
C MET A 171 -0.12 -17.11 19.32
N ILE A 172 0.47 -16.99 20.50
CA ILE A 172 0.58 -15.71 21.21
C ILE A 172 2.01 -15.23 21.05
N CYS A 173 2.17 -14.02 20.51
CA CYS A 173 3.43 -13.33 20.38
C CYS A 173 3.42 -12.09 21.29
N LYS A 174 4.43 -11.96 22.15
CA LYS A 174 4.66 -10.80 23.00
C LYS A 174 5.94 -10.12 22.57
N ILE A 175 5.83 -8.87 22.15
CA ILE A 175 6.93 -8.08 21.60
C ILE A 175 7.18 -6.92 22.55
N GLY A 176 8.38 -6.89 23.12
CA GLY A 176 8.83 -5.83 24.02
C GLY A 176 9.75 -4.85 23.32
N PHE A 177 9.49 -3.56 23.49
CA PHE A 177 10.34 -2.47 23.02
C PHE A 177 10.21 -1.24 23.92
N THR A 178 11.12 -0.28 23.81
CA THR A 178 11.04 0.99 24.53
C THR A 178 10.86 2.12 23.53
N ASP A 179 9.79 2.90 23.69
CA ASP A 179 9.54 4.08 22.86
C ASP A 179 10.55 5.20 23.22
N PRO A 180 11.21 5.82 22.23
CA PRO A 180 12.05 6.99 22.46
C PRO A 180 11.22 8.19 22.90
N GLY A 181 11.45 8.66 24.13
CA GLY A 181 10.71 9.79 24.68
C GLY A 181 11.00 11.12 23.97
N ASN A 182 9.99 12.00 23.93
CA ASN A 182 10.04 13.35 23.34
C ASN A 182 10.11 13.40 21.80
N GLU A 183 9.87 12.28 21.13
CA GLU A 183 9.62 12.23 19.68
C GLU A 183 8.12 12.00 19.44
N LYS A 184 7.70 12.03 18.16
CA LYS A 184 6.35 11.62 17.75
C LYS A 184 6.50 10.38 16.89
N ASN A 185 6.25 9.22 17.49
CA ASN A 185 6.46 7.94 16.83
C ASN A 185 5.15 7.34 16.32
N TYR A 186 5.26 6.74 15.15
CA TYR A 186 4.19 6.01 14.47
C TYR A 186 4.71 4.60 14.21
N TYR A 187 3.93 3.62 14.60
CA TYR A 187 4.32 2.22 14.55
C TYR A 187 3.38 1.46 13.64
N LEU A 188 3.97 0.58 12.84
CA LEU A 188 3.27 -0.38 12.01
C LEU A 188 3.81 -1.76 12.35
N PHE A 189 2.96 -2.63 12.88
CA PHE A 189 3.29 -4.03 13.09
C PHE A 189 2.48 -4.88 12.13
N ASN A 190 3.16 -5.66 11.29
CA ASN A 190 2.55 -6.50 10.27
C ASN A 190 2.99 -7.95 10.44
N ILE A 191 2.09 -8.87 10.12
CA ILE A 191 2.40 -10.29 9.97
C ILE A 191 2.09 -10.71 8.54
N CYS A 192 3.00 -11.47 7.95
CA CYS A 192 2.81 -12.09 6.66
C CYS A 192 2.99 -13.60 6.76
N GLN A 193 2.13 -14.35 6.06
CA GLN A 193 2.41 -15.76 5.76
C GLN A 193 3.24 -15.82 4.49
N ILE A 194 4.31 -16.60 4.50
CA ILE A 194 5.03 -16.95 3.27
C ILE A 194 4.13 -17.92 2.49
N PRO A 195 3.71 -17.58 1.26
CA PRO A 195 2.87 -18.46 0.46
C PRO A 195 3.54 -19.82 0.28
N ASN A 196 2.77 -20.91 0.44
CA ASN A 196 3.18 -22.22 -0.03
C ASN A 196 2.35 -22.55 -1.28
N ASN A 197 2.98 -23.15 -2.28
CA ASN A 197 2.43 -23.41 -3.62
C ASN A 197 1.08 -24.17 -3.64
N ASN A 198 0.69 -24.77 -2.51
CA ASN A 198 -0.48 -25.64 -2.37
C ASN A 198 -1.62 -25.08 -1.49
N SER A 199 -1.50 -23.85 -0.94
CA SER A 199 -2.56 -23.28 -0.09
C SER A 199 -3.17 -22.03 -0.71
N SER A 200 -4.37 -22.18 -1.27
CA SER A 200 -5.20 -21.08 -1.78
C SER A 200 -6.13 -20.49 -0.71
N SER A 201 -5.96 -20.84 0.56
CA SER A 201 -6.82 -20.35 1.64
C SER A 201 -6.00 -20.03 2.87
N ILE A 202 -5.75 -18.73 3.05
CA ILE A 202 -5.06 -18.20 4.22
C ILE A 202 -6.13 -17.76 5.22
N ASN A 203 -6.26 -18.50 6.31
CA ASN A 203 -7.06 -18.11 7.47
C ASN A 203 -6.11 -17.76 8.61
N ILE A 204 -5.35 -16.67 8.46
CA ILE A 204 -4.70 -16.04 9.61
C ILE A 204 -5.67 -15.03 10.16
N VAL A 205 -6.19 -15.27 11.36
CA VAL A 205 -6.99 -14.29 12.10
C VAL A 205 -6.09 -13.60 13.11
N PHE A 206 -6.08 -12.28 13.07
CA PHE A 206 -5.25 -11.43 13.89
C PHE A 206 -6.10 -10.75 14.96
N ASP A 207 -5.94 -11.15 16.23
CA ASP A 207 -6.64 -10.56 17.37
C ASP A 207 -5.71 -9.81 18.32
N PHE A 208 -6.24 -8.72 18.85
CA PHE A 208 -5.55 -7.76 19.68
C PHE A 208 -6.54 -7.02 20.57
N GLN A 209 -6.16 -6.91 21.84
CA GLN A 209 -6.95 -6.24 22.87
C GLN A 209 -6.16 -5.10 23.54
N ASP A 210 -4.97 -4.79 23.02
CA ASP A 210 -4.11 -3.77 23.60
C ASP A 210 -4.67 -2.36 23.29
N PRO A 211 -4.88 -1.50 24.31
CA PRO A 211 -5.39 -0.15 24.11
C PRO A 211 -4.47 0.76 23.28
N VAL A 212 -3.21 0.36 23.04
CA VAL A 212 -2.31 1.12 22.17
C VAL A 212 -2.74 1.08 20.71
N VAL A 213 -3.50 0.06 20.29
CA VAL A 213 -3.85 -0.13 18.88
C VAL A 213 -4.90 0.87 18.42
N GLU A 214 -4.58 1.67 17.40
CA GLU A 214 -5.47 2.70 16.85
C GLU A 214 -6.21 2.22 15.59
N GLU A 215 -5.56 1.42 14.74
CA GLU A 215 -6.12 0.98 13.45
C GLU A 215 -5.76 -0.47 13.13
N LYS A 216 -6.74 -1.22 12.62
CA LYS A 216 -6.55 -2.55 12.01
C LYS A 216 -6.34 -2.38 10.51
N LEU A 217 -5.29 -2.97 9.95
CA LEU A 217 -5.00 -2.95 8.52
C LEU A 217 -5.16 -4.36 7.96
N SER A 218 -6.08 -4.51 7.00
CA SER A 218 -6.30 -5.79 6.31
C SER A 218 -6.08 -5.62 4.82
N GLY A 219 -5.26 -6.49 4.22
CA GLY A 219 -5.00 -6.51 2.79
C GLY A 219 -6.22 -6.98 1.97
N VAL A 220 -6.47 -6.36 0.82
CA VAL A 220 -7.60 -6.72 -0.07
C VAL A 220 -7.37 -8.06 -0.78
N ASP A 221 -6.12 -8.39 -1.12
CA ASP A 221 -5.77 -9.56 -1.97
C ASP A 221 -4.65 -10.46 -1.40
N LYS A 222 -4.01 -10.07 -0.29
CA LYS A 222 -2.99 -10.85 0.42
C LYS A 222 -3.26 -10.80 1.92
N PRO A 223 -2.93 -11.86 2.68
CA PRO A 223 -3.20 -11.95 4.12
C PRO A 223 -2.15 -11.18 4.93
N VAL A 224 -1.90 -9.93 4.54
CA VAL A 224 -1.14 -9.02 5.39
C VAL A 224 -2.16 -8.45 6.36
N GLU A 225 -2.12 -8.95 7.59
CA GLU A 225 -2.81 -8.33 8.71
C GLU A 225 -1.79 -7.49 9.47
N GLY A 226 -2.19 -6.27 9.80
CA GLY A 226 -1.35 -5.31 10.46
C GLY A 226 -2.12 -4.45 11.44
N ILE A 227 -1.37 -3.78 12.30
CA ILE A 227 -1.89 -2.75 13.18
C ILE A 227 -1.02 -1.52 13.11
N ALA A 228 -1.68 -0.37 13.10
CA ALA A 228 -1.02 0.92 13.24
C ALA A 228 -1.38 1.55 14.57
N PHE A 229 -0.39 2.18 15.19
CA PHE A 229 -0.57 2.90 16.45
C PHE A 229 0.45 4.02 16.60
N THR A 230 0.20 4.90 17.57
CA THR A 230 1.10 6.01 17.90
C THR A 230 1.62 5.90 19.32
N ASP A 231 2.62 6.72 19.64
CA ASP A 231 3.21 6.81 20.98
C ASP A 231 2.35 7.56 22.01
N LYS A 232 1.14 8.03 21.67
CA LYS A 232 0.30 8.88 22.54
C LYS A 232 0.16 8.38 23.98
N ILE A 233 0.12 7.05 24.18
CA ILE A 233 -0.02 6.44 25.51
C ILE A 233 1.24 5.73 26.01
N ILE A 234 2.27 5.56 25.19
CA ILE A 234 3.53 4.87 25.52
C ILE A 234 4.77 5.77 25.48
N ASN A 235 4.62 7.08 25.23
CA ASN A 235 5.75 8.01 25.02
C ASN A 235 6.82 7.90 26.12
N GLY A 236 8.03 7.50 25.74
CA GLY A 236 9.18 7.31 26.64
C GLY A 236 9.09 6.08 27.56
N GLN A 237 8.12 5.20 27.35
CA GLN A 237 7.84 4.05 28.21
C GLN A 237 8.20 2.74 27.53
N LYS A 238 8.44 1.72 28.37
CA LYS A 238 8.56 0.35 27.92
C LYS A 238 7.16 -0.19 27.55
N CYS A 239 7.03 -0.69 26.34
CA CYS A 239 5.80 -1.29 25.82
C CYS A 239 5.98 -2.81 25.66
N SER A 240 4.88 -3.55 25.80
CA SER A 240 4.82 -4.99 25.54
C SER A 240 3.57 -5.29 24.73
N LEU A 241 3.69 -5.23 23.41
CA LEU A 241 2.61 -5.53 22.49
C LEU A 241 2.31 -7.03 22.50
N THR A 242 1.08 -7.41 22.86
CA THR A 242 0.63 -8.82 22.79
C THR A 242 -0.31 -9.02 21.62
N VAL A 243 0.04 -9.99 20.79
CA VAL A 243 -0.65 -10.32 19.55
C VAL A 243 -1.06 -11.77 19.58
N THR A 244 -2.30 -12.05 19.17
CA THR A 244 -2.81 -13.41 19.00
C THR A 244 -3.05 -13.69 17.53
N ILE A 245 -2.52 -14.82 17.07
CA ILE A 245 -2.55 -15.24 15.68
C ILE A 245 -3.20 -16.63 15.67
N ASP A 246 -4.38 -16.73 15.07
CA ASP A 246 -5.07 -17.99 14.89
C ASP A 246 -4.82 -18.48 13.48
N GLY A 247 -4.46 -19.76 13.35
CA GLY A 247 -4.21 -20.36 12.05
C GLY A 247 -3.83 -21.83 12.16
N ASN A 248 -4.53 -22.67 11.41
CA ASN A 248 -4.44 -24.13 11.49
C ASN A 248 -3.08 -24.65 10.98
N THR A 249 -2.35 -23.81 10.25
CA THR A 249 -1.01 -24.10 9.71
C THR A 249 0.13 -23.54 10.57
N ILE A 250 -0.19 -22.84 11.67
CA ILE A 250 0.84 -22.24 12.52
C ILE A 250 1.66 -23.33 13.21
N GLY A 251 2.92 -23.43 12.79
CA GLY A 251 3.84 -24.39 13.36
C GLY A 251 3.87 -25.76 12.68
N GLU A 252 3.17 -25.92 11.56
CA GLU A 252 3.42 -27.04 10.66
C GLU A 252 4.89 -27.01 10.21
N PRO A 253 5.57 -28.17 10.16
CA PRO A 253 6.88 -28.25 9.55
C PRO A 253 6.78 -27.85 8.08
N PHE A 254 7.79 -27.13 7.57
CA PHE A 254 7.94 -26.98 6.13
C PHE A 254 8.19 -28.38 5.55
N TRP A 255 7.27 -28.87 4.72
CA TRP A 255 7.47 -30.11 3.98
C TRP A 255 8.42 -29.80 2.83
N ASP A 256 9.67 -30.24 2.99
CA ASP A 256 10.73 -30.03 2.03
C ASP A 256 10.74 -31.20 1.03
N ASP A 257 10.14 -30.99 -0.14
CA ASP A 257 10.24 -31.95 -1.25
C ASP A 257 11.47 -31.69 -2.14
N SER A 258 12.35 -30.72 -1.80
CA SER A 258 13.47 -30.32 -2.65
C SER A 258 14.82 -30.32 -1.90
N PRO A 259 15.72 -31.29 -2.17
CA PRO A 259 16.94 -31.51 -1.38
C PRO A 259 18.04 -30.44 -1.52
N ASP A 260 17.75 -29.25 -2.08
CA ASP A 260 18.77 -28.32 -2.58
C ASP A 260 18.63 -26.86 -2.15
N THR A 261 17.82 -26.53 -1.13
CA THR A 261 17.79 -25.16 -0.60
C THR A 261 18.20 -25.08 0.87
N ASP A 262 19.47 -24.73 1.09
CA ASP A 262 20.03 -24.28 2.38
C ASP A 262 19.37 -22.95 2.78
N HIS A 263 18.12 -23.01 3.27
CA HIS A 263 17.42 -21.87 3.83
C HIS A 263 17.99 -21.56 5.22
N LYS A 264 19.11 -20.83 5.25
CA LYS A 264 19.50 -20.04 6.42
C LYS A 264 18.38 -19.04 6.72
N LYS A 265 17.54 -19.41 7.69
CA LYS A 265 16.44 -18.60 8.19
C LYS A 265 16.99 -17.28 8.73
N THR A 266 16.78 -16.20 7.98
CA THR A 266 16.96 -14.85 8.49
C THR A 266 15.58 -14.40 8.98
N ILE A 267 15.39 -14.35 10.29
CA ILE A 267 14.27 -13.61 10.89
C ILE A 267 14.68 -12.14 10.79
N TYR A 268 14.04 -11.40 9.90
CA TYR A 268 14.18 -9.95 9.86
C TYR A 268 13.35 -9.40 11.04
N PHE A 269 14.02 -8.76 11.98
CA PHE A 269 13.41 -7.90 13.00
C PHE A 269 13.57 -6.45 12.56
#